data_AF-A0A4U0RJS9-F1
#
_entry.id   AF-A0A4U0RJS9-F1
#
_cell.length_a   1.000
_cell.length_b   1.000
_cell.length_c   1.000
_cell.angle_alpha   90.00
_cell.angle_beta   90.00
_cell.angle_gamma   90.00
#
_symmetry.space_group_name_H-M   'P 1'
#
loop_
_entity.id
_entity.type
_entity.pdbx_description
1 polymer ?
#
loop_
_entity_poly.entity_id
_entity_poly.type
_entity_poly.pdbx_seq_one_letter_code
_entity_poly.pdbx_strand_id
1 'polypeptide(L)'
;MSSLVAFFFYIQYRKRGLRAQDRRDAGIAETAGRLAFFPPRSAWPATIAVGVTLLALGVVFGLWLFLTGCALLAGAVFGFVFQHSDR
;
A
#
# COMPACT_ATOMS: atom_id res chain seq x y z
N MET A 1 0.56 12.73 14.37
CA MET A 1 0.95 11.94 13.18
C MET A 1 2.09 12.59 12.40
N SER A 2 2.04 13.89 12.11
CA SER A 2 3.09 14.59 11.35
C SER A 2 4.49 14.50 11.95
N SER A 3 4.61 14.49 13.28
CA SER A 3 5.90 14.32 13.98
C SER A 3 6.56 12.96 13.69
N LEU A 4 5.79 11.87 13.67
CA LEU A 4 6.29 10.53 13.37
C LEU A 4 6.77 10.44 11.91
N VAL A 5 5.98 10.97 10.99
CA VAL A 5 6.31 11.01 9.55
C VAL A 5 7.57 11.85 9.31
N ALA A 6 7.65 13.04 9.91
CA ALA A 6 8.82 13.91 9.81
C ALA A 6 10.08 13.25 10.40
N PHE A 7 9.97 12.59 11.55
CA PHE A 7 11.08 11.86 12.17
C PHE A 7 11.58 10.71 11.28
N PHE A 8 10.66 9.93 10.70
CA PHE A 8 11.03 8.87 9.75
C PHE A 8 11.77 9.44 8.53
N PHE A 9 11.26 10.51 7.93
CA PHE A 9 11.91 11.15 6.79
C PHE A 9 13.27 11.77 7.14
N TYR A 10 13.40 12.38 8.32
CA TYR A 10 14.67 12.90 8.81
C TYR A 10 15.73 11.79 8.91
N ILE A 11 15.37 10.63 9.47
CA ILE A 11 16.28 9.49 9.53
C ILE A 11 16.66 9.00 8.12
N GLN A 12 15.69 8.89 7.20
CA GLN A 12 15.96 8.44 5.83
C GLN A 12 16.87 9.41 5.08
N TYR A 13 16.64 10.72 5.22
CA TYR A 13 17.49 11.76 4.65
C TYR A 13 18.91 11.67 5.19
N ARG A 14 19.07 11.52 6.51
CA ARG A 14 20.40 11.36 7.13
C ARG A 14 21.15 10.11 6.63
N LYS A 15 20.43 9.03 6.31
CA LYS A 15 21.03 7.76 5.85
C LYS A 15 21.36 7.75 4.35
N ARG A 16 20.55 8.39 3.51
CA ARG A 16 20.66 8.28 2.04
C ARG A 16 21.12 9.56 1.34
N GLY A 17 21.11 10.70 2.02
CA GLY A 17 21.55 11.98 1.48
C GLY A 17 20.59 12.57 0.42
N LEU A 18 21.11 13.55 -0.32
CA LEU A 18 20.41 14.24 -1.41
C LEU A 18 20.18 13.31 -2.60
N ARG A 19 19.00 13.40 -3.20
CA ARG A 19 18.66 12.73 -4.46
C ARG A 19 18.65 13.73 -5.61
N ALA A 20 18.72 13.25 -6.85
CA ALA A 20 18.56 14.09 -8.03
C ALA A 20 17.27 14.93 -7.98
N GLN A 21 16.19 14.38 -7.42
CA GLN A 21 14.90 15.06 -7.24
C GLN A 21 14.94 16.27 -6.29
N ASP A 22 15.96 16.38 -5.43
CA ASP A 22 16.11 17.49 -4.48
C ASP A 22 16.90 18.67 -5.07
N ARG A 23 17.55 18.47 -6.24
CA ARG A 23 18.45 19.43 -6.89
C ARG A 23 17.76 20.11 -8.07
N ARG A 24 17.92 21.44 -8.17
CA ARG A 24 17.34 22.23 -9.29
C ARG A 24 18.13 22.12 -10.59
N ASP A 25 19.39 21.70 -10.50
CA ASP A 25 20.34 21.55 -11.59
C ASP A 25 20.48 20.09 -12.07
N ALA A 26 19.66 19.18 -11.55
CA ALA A 26 19.74 17.76 -11.90
C ALA A 26 19.33 17.50 -13.36
N GLY A 27 20.13 16.71 -14.07
CA GLY A 27 19.83 16.26 -15.42
C GLY A 27 18.83 15.10 -15.46
N ILE A 28 18.07 14.98 -16.56
CA ILE A 28 17.10 13.88 -16.76
C ILE A 28 17.80 12.51 -16.71
N ALA A 29 19.01 12.43 -17.25
CA ALA A 29 19.82 11.21 -17.28
C ALA A 29 20.19 10.69 -15.87
N GLU A 30 20.23 11.55 -14.84
CA GLU A 30 20.57 11.15 -13.47
C GLU A 30 19.51 10.25 -12.82
N THR A 31 18.27 10.27 -13.33
CA THR A 31 17.16 9.40 -12.87
C THR A 31 16.81 8.33 -13.91
N ALA A 32 17.59 8.22 -14.99
CA ALA A 32 17.37 7.20 -16.02
C ALA A 32 17.71 5.81 -15.46
N GLY A 33 16.71 4.91 -15.41
CA GLY A 33 16.88 3.57 -14.88
C GLY A 33 15.56 2.85 -14.67
N ARG A 34 15.63 1.60 -14.21
CA ARG A 34 14.44 0.86 -13.77
C ARG A 34 13.95 1.45 -12.44
N LEU A 35 12.72 1.95 -12.40
CA LEU A 35 12.13 2.53 -11.18
C LEU A 35 11.93 1.48 -10.09
N ALA A 36 10.95 0.60 -10.29
CA ALA A 36 10.55 -0.44 -9.37
C ALA A 36 9.55 -1.36 -10.08
N PHE A 37 9.14 -2.43 -9.41
CA PHE A 37 8.05 -3.26 -9.85
C PHE A 37 6.70 -2.55 -9.59
N PHE A 38 5.84 -2.54 -10.61
CA PHE A 38 4.47 -2.06 -10.52
C PHE A 38 3.52 -3.15 -11.05
N PRO A 39 2.56 -3.65 -10.25
CA PRO A 39 1.58 -4.60 -10.73
C PRO A 39 0.74 -3.99 -11.87
N PRO A 40 0.72 -4.61 -13.08
CA PRO A 40 -0.08 -4.08 -14.19
C PRO A 40 -1.58 -4.24 -13.97
N ARG A 41 -1.98 -5.23 -13.15
CA ARG A 41 -3.37 -5.47 -12.75
C ARG A 41 -3.44 -6.15 -11.39
N SER A 42 -4.41 -5.77 -10.58
CA SER A 42 -4.77 -6.47 -9.35
C SER A 42 -6.26 -6.31 -9.10
N ALA A 43 -6.98 -7.42 -8.93
CA ALA A 43 -8.39 -7.40 -8.53
C ALA A 43 -8.54 -7.26 -7.01
N TRP A 44 -7.47 -7.52 -6.26
CA TRP A 44 -7.53 -7.60 -4.80
C TRP A 44 -7.91 -6.30 -4.10
N PRO A 45 -7.46 -5.09 -4.53
CA PRO A 45 -7.94 -3.85 -3.93
C PRO A 45 -9.46 -3.68 -3.99
N ALA A 46 -10.09 -4.09 -5.09
CA ALA A 46 -11.54 -4.05 -5.24
C ALA A 46 -12.23 -5.08 -4.31
N THR A 47 -11.69 -6.30 -4.19
CA THR A 47 -12.24 -7.30 -3.26
C THR A 47 -12.07 -6.91 -1.80
N ILE A 48 -10.96 -6.22 -1.44
CA ILE A 48 -10.75 -5.66 -0.10
C ILE A 48 -11.82 -4.61 0.19
N ALA A 49 -12.11 -3.71 -0.76
CA ALA A 49 -13.16 -2.71 -0.60
C ALA A 49 -14.52 -3.36 -0.30
N VAL A 50 -14.91 -4.38 -1.07
CA VAL A 50 -16.15 -5.16 -0.82
C VAL A 50 -16.12 -5.81 0.57
N GLY A 51 -15.01 -6.43 0.97
CA GLY A 51 -14.83 -7.03 2.30
C GLY A 51 -15.03 -6.02 3.43
N VAL A 52 -14.41 -4.84 3.34
CA VAL A 52 -14.57 -3.76 4.32
C VAL A 52 -16.02 -3.25 4.35
N THR A 53 -16.66 -3.08 3.19
CA THR A 53 -18.07 -2.67 3.12
C THR A 53 -18.98 -3.67 3.81
N LEU A 54 -18.82 -4.98 3.55
CA LEU A 54 -19.61 -6.02 4.21
C LEU A 54 -19.35 -6.08 5.72
N LEU A 55 -18.09 -5.91 6.13
CA LEU A 55 -17.70 -5.87 7.54
C LEU A 55 -18.39 -4.68 8.25
N ALA A 56 -18.35 -3.49 7.64
CA ALA A 56 -19.02 -2.30 8.17
C ALA A 56 -20.54 -2.45 8.22
N LEU A 57 -21.16 -3.00 7.17
CA LEU A 57 -22.60 -3.32 7.16
C LEU A 57 -22.94 -4.35 8.25
N GLY A 58 -22.07 -5.32 8.51
CA GLY A 58 -22.25 -6.30 9.58
C GLY A 58 -22.34 -5.69 10.97
N VAL A 59 -21.67 -4.56 11.22
CA VAL A 59 -21.81 -3.81 12.49
C VAL A 59 -23.25 -3.33 12.69
N VAL A 60 -23.95 -2.99 11.61
CA VAL A 60 -25.33 -2.48 11.64
C VAL A 60 -26.37 -3.60 11.58
N PHE A 61 -26.18 -4.57 10.68
CA PHE A 61 -27.19 -5.59 10.35
C PHE A 61 -27.01 -6.91 11.09
N GLY A 62 -25.87 -7.14 11.75
CA GLY A 62 -25.67 -8.25 12.67
C GLY A 62 -24.41 -9.08 12.45
N LEU A 63 -24.11 -9.91 13.46
CA LEU A 63 -22.84 -10.62 13.59
C LEU A 63 -22.53 -11.58 12.42
N TRP A 64 -23.54 -12.23 11.84
CA TRP A 64 -23.32 -13.19 10.73
C TRP A 64 -22.71 -12.50 9.50
N LEU A 65 -23.17 -11.29 9.17
CA LEU A 65 -22.67 -10.49 8.05
C LEU A 65 -21.28 -9.94 8.38
N PHE A 66 -21.06 -9.54 9.63
CA PHE A 66 -19.75 -9.10 10.12
C PHE A 66 -18.69 -10.20 9.96
N LEU A 67 -18.99 -11.42 10.40
CA LEU A 67 -18.09 -12.57 10.28
C LEU A 67 -17.81 -12.92 8.81
N THR A 68 -18.82 -12.80 7.94
CA THR A 68 -18.66 -13.00 6.50
C THR A 68 -17.74 -11.94 5.88
N GLY A 69 -17.92 -10.67 6.25
CA GLY A 69 -17.04 -9.57 5.86
C GLY A 69 -15.60 -9.76 6.35
N CYS A 70 -15.41 -10.21 7.61
CA CYS A 70 -14.10 -10.54 8.15
C CYS A 70 -13.40 -11.67 7.36
N ALA A 71 -14.10 -12.76 7.07
CA ALA A 71 -13.55 -13.87 6.31
C ALA A 71 -13.13 -13.43 4.89
N LEU A 72 -14.00 -12.68 4.21
CA LEU A 72 -13.70 -12.15 2.87
C LEU A 72 -12.50 -11.19 2.90
N LEU A 73 -12.48 -10.25 3.87
CA LEU A 73 -11.41 -9.28 4.02
C LEU A 73 -10.05 -9.97 4.31
N ALA A 74 -10.03 -10.93 5.23
CA ALA A 74 -8.82 -11.68 5.56
C ALA A 74 -8.27 -12.44 4.34
N GLY A 75 -9.15 -13.14 3.60
CA GLY A 75 -8.79 -13.84 2.38
C GLY A 75 -8.30 -12.89 1.28
N ALA A 76 -8.94 -11.73 1.12
CA ALA A 76 -8.55 -10.73 0.12
C ALA A 76 -7.20 -10.06 0.46
N VAL A 77 -6.93 -9.78 1.74
CA VAL A 77 -5.63 -9.27 2.19
C VAL A 77 -4.54 -10.31 1.98
N PHE A 78 -4.79 -11.57 2.33
CA PHE A 78 -3.86 -12.67 2.06
C PHE A 78 -3.54 -12.76 0.55
N GLY A 79 -4.57 -12.80 -0.29
CA GLY A 79 -4.41 -12.80 -1.74
C GLY A 79 -3.64 -11.60 -2.27
N PHE A 80 -3.89 -10.39 -1.73
CA PHE A 80 -3.18 -9.17 -2.12
C PHE A 80 -1.69 -9.24 -1.80
N VAL A 81 -1.35 -9.65 -0.59
CA VAL A 81 0.05 -9.73 -0.11
C VAL A 81 0.83 -10.79 -0.89
N PHE A 82 0.22 -11.95 -1.15
CA PHE A 82 0.89 -13.07 -1.83
C PHE A 82 0.73 -13.09 -3.35
N GLN A 83 0.01 -12.13 -3.97
CA GLN A 83 -0.20 -12.10 -5.42
C GLN A 83 1.11 -12.15 -6.24
N HIS A 84 2.20 -11.65 -5.66
CA HIS A 84 3.49 -11.47 -6.33
C HIS A 84 4.64 -12.12 -5.56
N SER A 85 4.37 -13.10 -4.68
CA SER A 85 5.40 -13.75 -3.86
C SER A 85 6.46 -14.48 -4.69
N ASP A 86 6.08 -14.97 -5.87
CA ASP A 86 6.91 -15.82 -6.70
C ASP A 86 7.70 -15.03 -7.76
N ARG A 87 7.83 -13.71 -7.57
CA ARG A 87 8.50 -12.79 -8.51
C ARG A 87 9.80 -12.23 -7.95
#